data_AF-A0A839P170-F1
#
_entry.id   AF-A0A839P170-F1
#
_cell.length_a   1.000
_cell.length_b   1.000
_cell.length_c   1.000
_cell.angle_alpha   90.00
_cell.angle_beta   90.00
_cell.angle_gamma   90.00
#
_symmetry.space_group_name_H-M   'P 1'
#
loop_
_entity.id
_entity.type
_entity.pdbx_description
1 polymer ?
#
loop_
_entity_poly.entity_id
_entity_poly.type
_entity_poly.pdbx_seq_one_letter_code
_entity_poly.pdbx_strand_id
1 'polypeptide(L)'
;MLRYPSFRRQAFICDFNSNGGNDTLVGTLHPQDMIELPDGATSAEYEIRTDATSGVTTMIRGNNSISFTSLSGLPHFGSNRNRDDDRVEADHEDDHHVDHHDDDGADDGPQVPVAGQPSTNPPGTGGSGTSQPNPVGQTFIGSAEGDTFTGTARNDTFNGSGGTDRAILNFAFGAAVVGIAADGATVITGPDGSDTFRGIEVYQFSDRTIDNADGSPLVDDLFYLSRYGDVAAAGIDADTHYAEYGFREGRDPNAFFSTTGYLAANSDVRSAGINPLSHYDQYGFREGRDPGVNFDNEAYYVANPDVQAAGLNPLRHYMEYGQGEGRSADEAVGRVADLSAAQGFDAAFYLLGNLDVAEAANAAGGDNFAFALNHYNRYGIAEGRDPNAVFDTDGYRAAYHDVQAAGINPLKHYVQYGAREGRDPSIEFDTTAYLAANRDVQAAGLNPMLHYVQYGLYEDRLPQGDASFGAGVVG
;
A
#
# COMPACT_ATOMS: atom_id res chain seq x y z
N MET A 1 5.26 -19.22 -15.12
CA MET A 1 6.14 -18.20 -14.54
C MET A 1 5.68 -16.84 -15.08
N LEU A 2 4.81 -16.17 -14.35
CA LEU A 2 4.43 -14.75 -14.45
C LEU A 2 3.65 -14.50 -13.15
N ARG A 3 4.24 -13.71 -12.24
CA ARG A 3 3.72 -13.39 -10.90
C ARG A 3 3.04 -12.02 -10.95
N TYR A 4 1.82 -11.95 -10.42
CA TYR A 4 1.30 -10.73 -9.79
C TYR A 4 1.74 -10.75 -8.31
N PRO A 5 2.21 -9.63 -7.72
CA PRO A 5 2.61 -9.59 -6.32
C PRO A 5 1.43 -9.23 -5.40
N SER A 6 1.30 -9.98 -4.31
CA SER A 6 0.44 -9.73 -3.16
C SER A 6 1.07 -8.70 -2.20
N PHE A 7 0.24 -7.89 -1.55
CA PHE A 7 0.64 -7.05 -0.42
C PHE A 7 0.84 -7.92 0.83
N ARG A 8 2.10 -8.28 1.10
CA ARG A 8 2.57 -8.59 2.46
C ARG A 8 3.18 -7.33 3.05
N ARG A 9 2.92 -7.02 4.31
CA ARG A 9 4.02 -6.46 5.12
C ARG A 9 5.01 -7.60 5.38
N GLN A 10 6.07 -7.66 4.57
CA GLN A 10 7.26 -8.43 4.90
C GLN A 10 7.84 -7.89 6.22
N ALA A 11 8.40 -8.78 7.06
CA ALA A 11 9.37 -8.32 8.05
C ALA A 11 10.47 -7.56 7.30
N PHE A 12 10.65 -6.29 7.62
CA PHE A 12 11.66 -5.49 6.95
C PHE A 12 13.03 -5.92 7.47
N ILE A 13 13.81 -6.55 6.61
CA ILE A 13 15.25 -6.73 6.83
C ILE A 13 15.92 -5.55 6.13
N CYS A 14 16.47 -4.63 6.92
CA CYS A 14 17.19 -3.47 6.43
C CYS A 14 18.68 -3.79 6.41
N ASP A 15 19.24 -4.03 5.22
CA ASP A 15 20.68 -4.21 5.01
C ASP A 15 21.41 -2.86 5.15
N PHE A 16 22.03 -2.59 6.31
CA PHE A 16 22.80 -1.37 6.50
C PHE A 16 24.24 -1.56 6.01
N ASN A 17 24.49 -1.11 4.77
CA ASN A 17 25.83 -0.93 4.22
C ASN A 17 26.18 0.57 4.21
N SER A 18 26.53 1.12 5.38
CA SER A 18 27.00 2.52 5.46
C SER A 18 28.30 2.69 4.67
N ASN A 19 28.22 3.35 3.52
CA ASN A 19 29.39 3.92 2.83
C ASN A 19 29.78 5.32 3.39
N GLY A 20 29.23 5.70 4.56
CA GLY A 20 29.48 6.96 5.29
C GLY A 20 28.39 8.01 5.07
N GLY A 21 27.81 8.54 6.16
CA GLY A 21 26.75 9.55 6.12
C GLY A 21 25.79 9.52 7.34
N ASN A 22 24.83 10.46 7.37
CA ASN A 22 23.66 10.40 8.24
C ASN A 22 22.53 9.71 7.47
N ASP A 23 22.20 8.48 7.82
CA ASP A 23 21.17 7.69 7.14
C ASP A 23 19.88 7.76 7.98
N THR A 24 18.77 8.22 7.40
CA THR A 24 17.48 8.31 8.10
C THR A 24 16.51 7.30 7.50
N LEU A 25 15.99 6.39 8.31
CA LEU A 25 14.93 5.47 7.91
C LEU A 25 13.59 6.08 8.32
N VAL A 26 12.82 6.57 7.35
CA VAL A 26 11.49 7.12 7.60
C VAL A 26 10.47 5.99 7.48
N GLY A 27 10.03 5.48 8.61
CA GLY A 27 9.03 4.41 8.72
C GLY A 27 8.84 3.95 10.16
N THR A 28 7.73 3.28 10.42
CA THR A 28 7.51 2.62 11.72
C THR A 28 8.06 1.20 11.66
N LEU A 29 9.06 0.90 12.50
CA LEU A 29 9.58 -0.46 12.67
C LEU A 29 8.89 -1.18 13.83
N HIS A 30 8.47 -2.40 13.57
CA HIS A 30 7.91 -3.33 14.55
C HIS A 30 9.02 -4.18 15.19
N PRO A 31 8.76 -4.80 16.36
CA PRO A 31 9.71 -5.69 17.01
C PRO A 31 10.16 -6.87 16.14
N GLN A 32 9.36 -7.30 15.16
CA GLN A 32 9.72 -8.36 14.21
C GLN A 32 10.65 -7.93 13.07
N ASP A 33 10.90 -6.63 12.89
CA ASP A 33 11.79 -6.12 11.85
C ASP A 33 13.27 -6.25 12.29
N MET A 34 14.19 -6.30 11.32
CA MET A 34 15.62 -6.48 11.57
C MET A 34 16.44 -5.39 10.91
N ILE A 35 17.32 -4.74 11.69
CA ILE A 35 18.38 -3.88 11.16
C ILE A 35 19.65 -4.73 11.10
N GLU A 36 20.11 -5.05 9.88
CA GLU A 36 21.42 -5.68 9.70
C GLU A 36 22.49 -4.64 9.90
N LEU A 37 23.52 -4.91 10.70
CA LEU A 37 24.65 -3.99 10.92
C LEU A 37 25.83 -4.34 10.00
N PRO A 38 26.79 -3.43 9.76
CA PRO A 38 27.92 -3.71 8.89
C PRO A 38 28.74 -4.87 9.46
N ASP A 39 29.34 -5.66 8.58
CA ASP A 39 30.10 -6.86 8.93
C ASP A 39 31.06 -6.64 10.12
N GLY A 40 30.79 -7.32 11.24
CA GLY A 40 31.57 -7.27 12.48
C GLY A 40 31.13 -6.23 13.52
N ALA A 41 30.11 -5.40 13.23
CA ALA A 41 29.53 -4.46 14.19
C ALA A 41 28.41 -5.11 15.01
N THR A 42 28.26 -4.69 16.26
CA THR A 42 27.16 -5.13 17.15
C THR A 42 26.36 -3.93 17.66
N SER A 43 25.11 -4.15 18.06
CA SER A 43 24.24 -3.09 18.60
C SER A 43 24.81 -2.43 19.86
N ALA A 44 25.70 -3.11 20.60
CA ALA A 44 26.39 -2.59 21.77
C ALA A 44 27.39 -1.46 21.46
N GLU A 45 27.77 -1.28 20.20
CA GLU A 45 28.72 -0.23 19.76
C GLU A 45 28.04 1.10 19.37
N TYR A 46 26.71 1.17 19.46
CA TYR A 46 25.92 2.35 19.12
C TYR A 46 25.32 2.97 20.37
N GLU A 47 25.36 4.30 20.47
CA GLU A 47 24.56 5.05 21.44
C GLU A 47 23.13 5.16 20.94
N ILE A 48 22.15 4.68 21.70
CA ILE A 48 20.73 4.70 21.32
C ILE A 48 20.02 5.78 22.14
N ARG A 49 19.35 6.72 21.45
CA ARG A 49 18.56 7.80 22.05
C ARG A 49 17.15 7.78 21.50
N THR A 50 16.14 7.80 22.35
CA THR A 50 14.74 7.94 21.90
C THR A 50 14.21 9.28 22.36
N ASP A 51 13.71 10.08 21.42
CA ASP A 51 12.98 11.31 21.71
C ASP A 51 11.56 10.94 22.16
N ALA A 52 11.23 11.27 23.41
CA ALA A 52 9.96 10.93 24.03
C ALA A 52 8.76 11.72 23.45
N THR A 53 9.00 12.79 22.70
CA THR A 53 7.98 13.66 22.11
C THR A 53 7.63 13.22 20.68
N SER A 54 8.65 12.89 19.88
CA SER A 54 8.46 12.46 18.48
C SER A 54 8.42 10.93 18.30
N GLY A 55 8.80 10.16 19.32
CA GLY A 55 8.91 8.69 19.24
C GLY A 55 10.11 8.21 18.42
N VAL A 56 10.94 9.13 17.90
CA VAL A 56 12.08 8.81 17.05
C VAL A 56 13.23 8.28 17.90
N THR A 57 13.72 7.10 17.56
CA THR A 57 14.92 6.47 18.10
C THR A 57 16.09 6.66 17.15
N THR A 58 17.16 7.29 17.63
CA THR A 58 18.42 7.51 16.92
C THR A 58 19.55 6.64 17.49
N MET A 59 20.23 5.88 16.64
CA MET A 59 21.45 5.13 16.95
C MET A 59 22.67 5.86 16.40
N ILE A 60 23.72 6.07 17.20
CA ILE A 60 24.89 6.89 16.82
C ILE A 60 26.19 6.10 17.06
N ARG A 61 27.07 6.05 16.05
CA ARG A 61 28.44 5.50 16.17
C ARG A 61 29.42 6.39 15.39
N GLY A 62 30.20 7.20 16.12
CA GLY A 62 31.10 8.17 15.50
C GLY A 62 30.33 9.27 14.76
N ASN A 63 30.58 9.45 13.46
CA ASN A 63 29.85 10.40 12.61
C ASN A 63 28.63 9.76 11.90
N ASN A 64 28.33 8.50 12.19
CA ASN A 64 27.22 7.78 11.56
C ASN A 64 26.02 7.78 12.51
N SER A 65 24.83 8.08 11.98
CA SER A 65 23.58 8.01 12.75
C SER A 65 22.47 7.36 11.94
N ILE A 66 21.57 6.64 12.63
CA ILE A 66 20.35 6.00 12.10
C ILE A 66 19.17 6.48 12.93
N SER A 67 18.11 7.01 12.33
CA SER A 67 16.87 7.37 13.05
C SER A 67 15.66 6.60 12.52
N PHE A 68 14.80 6.09 13.40
CA PHE A 68 13.57 5.36 13.08
C PHE A 68 12.51 5.53 14.18
N THR A 69 11.23 5.32 13.88
CA THR A 69 10.14 5.33 14.87
C THR A 69 9.70 3.91 15.19
N SER A 70 9.36 3.59 16.44
CA SER A 70 8.85 2.25 16.80
C SER A 70 7.68 2.35 17.77
N LEU A 71 6.57 1.68 17.43
CA LEU A 71 5.31 1.75 18.19
C LEU A 71 5.22 0.73 19.34
N SER A 72 6.04 -0.33 19.37
CA SER A 72 5.88 -1.42 20.36
C SER A 72 7.17 -2.12 20.81
N GLY A 73 8.34 -1.48 20.68
CA GLY A 73 9.64 -2.00 21.15
C GLY A 73 10.69 -2.07 20.04
N LEU A 74 11.97 -2.02 20.40
CA LEU A 74 13.07 -1.94 19.42
C LEU A 74 13.09 -3.15 18.46
N PRO A 75 13.44 -2.96 17.18
CA PRO A 75 13.64 -4.04 16.22
C PRO A 75 14.83 -4.93 16.60
N HIS A 76 14.96 -6.09 15.95
CA HIS A 76 16.11 -6.98 16.10
C HIS A 76 17.36 -6.41 15.39
N PHE A 77 18.56 -6.77 15.91
CA PHE A 77 19.85 -6.39 15.33
C PHE A 77 20.69 -7.65 15.04
N GLY A 78 21.26 -7.79 13.83
CA GLY A 78 22.03 -9.00 13.48
C GLY A 78 22.92 -8.88 12.23
N SER A 79 23.65 -9.95 11.89
CA SER A 79 24.37 -10.11 10.62
C SER A 79 24.00 -11.45 9.97
N ASN A 80 23.68 -11.45 8.69
CA ASN A 80 23.07 -12.59 8.01
C ASN A 80 24.13 -13.58 7.47
N ARG A 81 24.86 -14.23 8.37
CA ARG A 81 25.78 -15.35 8.05
C ARG A 81 25.30 -16.74 8.52
N ASN A 82 24.04 -16.91 8.90
CA ASN A 82 23.49 -18.22 9.30
C ASN A 82 22.29 -18.62 8.43
N ARG A 83 22.45 -18.65 7.09
CA ARG A 83 21.39 -19.13 6.17
C ARG A 83 21.55 -20.56 5.66
N ASP A 84 22.65 -21.27 5.92
CA ASP A 84 22.88 -22.57 5.25
C ASP A 84 23.28 -23.79 6.13
N ASP A 85 23.45 -23.71 7.45
CA ASP A 85 24.07 -24.83 8.21
C ASP A 85 23.19 -25.63 9.20
N ASP A 86 21.89 -25.38 9.33
CA ASP A 86 21.00 -26.17 10.21
C ASP A 86 20.07 -27.13 9.45
N ARG A 87 20.56 -27.71 8.34
CA ARG A 87 20.00 -28.92 7.76
C ARG A 87 21.02 -30.04 7.82
N VAL A 88 20.93 -30.80 8.92
CA VAL A 88 21.27 -32.24 9.03
C VAL A 88 22.46 -32.70 8.18
N GLU A 89 23.62 -32.91 8.79
CA GLU A 89 24.33 -34.20 8.67
C GLU A 89 25.15 -34.48 9.94
N ALA A 90 24.84 -35.64 10.52
CA ALA A 90 25.64 -36.32 11.51
C ALA A 90 26.80 -37.02 10.80
N ASP A 91 27.93 -37.11 11.51
CA ASP A 91 28.97 -38.11 11.37
C ASP A 91 29.60 -38.30 9.97
N HIS A 92 30.81 -37.76 9.76
CA HIS A 92 32.00 -38.60 9.56
C HIS A 92 33.29 -37.77 9.38
N GLU A 93 34.35 -38.30 10.00
CA GLU A 93 35.72 -37.83 10.02
C GLU A 93 36.45 -38.04 8.68
N ASP A 94 37.66 -37.46 8.61
CA ASP A 94 38.83 -37.90 7.83
C ASP A 94 39.11 -37.33 6.42
N ASP A 95 40.10 -36.42 6.43
CA ASP A 95 41.45 -36.59 5.86
C ASP A 95 41.81 -36.06 4.44
N HIS A 96 43.06 -35.56 4.41
CA HIS A 96 43.98 -35.27 3.29
C HIS A 96 43.72 -34.05 2.36
N HIS A 97 44.56 -33.00 2.28
CA HIS A 97 46.01 -32.85 2.02
C HIS A 97 46.35 -32.68 0.51
N VAL A 98 47.15 -31.63 0.21
CA VAL A 98 48.26 -31.56 -0.78
C VAL A 98 48.14 -30.71 -2.08
N ASP A 99 49.16 -29.87 -2.25
CA ASP A 99 49.88 -29.31 -3.43
C ASP A 99 49.33 -28.14 -4.26
N HIS A 100 50.07 -27.01 -4.37
CA HIS A 100 51.33 -26.73 -5.13
C HIS A 100 51.09 -26.74 -6.66
N HIS A 101 51.67 -25.90 -7.52
CA HIS A 101 52.73 -24.89 -7.50
C HIS A 101 52.62 -24.09 -8.83
N ASP A 102 53.22 -22.88 -8.86
CA ASP A 102 54.00 -22.20 -9.92
C ASP A 102 53.58 -22.27 -11.41
N ASP A 103 53.66 -21.14 -12.14
CA ASP A 103 54.91 -20.75 -12.86
C ASP A 103 54.67 -19.69 -13.97
N ASP A 104 55.39 -18.57 -13.83
CA ASP A 104 56.23 -17.81 -14.78
C ASP A 104 55.81 -17.17 -16.14
N GLY A 105 56.27 -15.91 -16.29
CA GLY A 105 56.88 -15.34 -17.52
C GLY A 105 56.31 -13.97 -17.99
N ALA A 106 56.84 -12.80 -17.59
CA ALA A 106 57.98 -12.03 -18.19
C ALA A 106 57.61 -11.31 -19.53
N ASP A 107 58.00 -10.08 -19.91
CA ASP A 107 58.87 -8.98 -19.43
C ASP A 107 58.70 -7.78 -20.43
N ASP A 108 59.31 -6.62 -20.11
CA ASP A 108 59.67 -5.43 -20.91
C ASP A 108 58.85 -4.12 -20.74
N GLY A 109 59.37 -3.22 -19.88
CA GLY A 109 58.98 -1.80 -19.73
C GLY A 109 59.79 -0.83 -20.63
N PRO A 110 60.07 0.43 -20.24
CA PRO A 110 59.44 1.30 -19.23
C PRO A 110 59.18 2.77 -19.74
N GLN A 111 58.73 3.65 -18.81
CA GLN A 111 58.84 5.13 -18.75
C GLN A 111 57.51 5.94 -18.84
N VAL A 112 57.13 6.49 -17.67
CA VAL A 112 56.26 7.67 -17.40
C VAL A 112 57.07 8.98 -17.63
N PRO A 113 56.54 10.25 -17.61
CA PRO A 113 55.32 10.74 -16.94
C PRO A 113 54.52 11.91 -17.61
N VAL A 114 53.42 12.30 -16.94
CA VAL A 114 52.85 13.68 -16.75
C VAL A 114 51.48 13.99 -17.39
N ALA A 115 50.65 14.56 -16.50
CA ALA A 115 49.26 14.98 -16.53
C ALA A 115 48.85 16.06 -17.55
N GLY A 116 47.54 16.13 -17.80
CA GLY A 116 46.85 17.33 -18.31
C GLY A 116 45.58 17.02 -19.10
N GLN A 117 44.41 17.08 -18.45
CA GLN A 117 43.09 17.25 -19.11
C GLN A 117 43.04 18.55 -19.96
N PRO A 118 41.96 18.92 -20.68
CA PRO A 118 40.68 18.26 -21.01
C PRO A 118 40.39 18.33 -22.55
N SER A 119 39.21 17.90 -23.03
CA SER A 119 38.40 18.59 -24.06
C SER A 119 37.46 17.65 -24.87
N THR A 120 36.15 17.89 -24.73
CA THR A 120 35.10 18.02 -25.79
C THR A 120 34.88 16.92 -26.85
N ASN A 121 33.66 16.38 -26.96
CA ASN A 121 32.63 16.65 -28.00
C ASN A 121 31.58 15.51 -28.16
N PRO A 122 30.41 15.75 -28.83
CA PRO A 122 29.10 15.13 -28.60
C PRO A 122 28.65 14.17 -29.75
N PRO A 123 27.37 14.12 -30.15
CA PRO A 123 26.30 13.20 -29.74
C PRO A 123 26.07 12.03 -30.73
N GLY A 124 25.49 10.91 -30.26
CA GLY A 124 25.13 9.79 -31.15
C GLY A 124 24.43 8.60 -30.48
N THR A 125 23.10 8.61 -30.55
CA THR A 125 22.13 7.50 -30.74
C THR A 125 22.44 6.07 -30.28
N GLY A 126 21.54 5.54 -29.42
CA GLY A 126 20.87 4.25 -29.63
C GLY A 126 21.31 3.04 -28.79
N GLY A 127 20.46 2.61 -27.85
CA GLY A 127 20.30 1.20 -27.48
C GLY A 127 20.44 0.81 -26.00
N SER A 128 19.32 0.34 -25.43
CA SER A 128 19.21 -0.74 -24.43
C SER A 128 19.93 -0.60 -23.06
N GLY A 129 19.16 -0.20 -22.05
CA GLY A 129 19.07 -0.90 -20.77
C GLY A 129 20.31 -1.00 -19.88
N THR A 130 20.42 -0.06 -18.94
CA THR A 130 20.65 -0.34 -17.51
C THR A 130 19.98 0.79 -16.71
N SER A 131 19.01 0.45 -15.85
CA SER A 131 18.44 1.37 -14.86
C SER A 131 19.48 1.64 -13.78
N GLN A 132 20.35 2.61 -14.03
CA GLN A 132 21.12 3.25 -12.96
C GLN A 132 20.14 4.12 -12.14
N PRO A 133 20.14 4.05 -10.81
CA PRO A 133 19.32 4.96 -10.00
C PRO A 133 19.76 6.39 -10.29
N ASN A 134 18.82 7.22 -10.75
CA ASN A 134 19.00 8.67 -10.85
C ASN A 134 19.36 9.19 -9.44
N PRO A 135 20.23 10.19 -9.28
CA PRO A 135 20.92 10.39 -8.02
C PRO A 135 19.96 10.93 -6.94
N VAL A 136 20.14 10.41 -5.71
CA VAL A 136 19.32 10.66 -4.51
C VAL A 136 18.98 12.15 -4.40
N GLY A 137 17.70 12.49 -4.47
CA GLY A 137 17.22 13.83 -4.15
C GLY A 137 17.22 14.06 -2.64
N GLN A 138 16.79 15.24 -2.22
CA GLN A 138 16.83 15.68 -0.83
C GLN A 138 15.49 15.41 -0.13
N THR A 139 15.56 15.23 1.18
CA THR A 139 14.37 15.20 2.04
C THR A 139 14.22 16.56 2.72
N PHE A 140 13.05 17.17 2.58
CA PHE A 140 12.64 18.40 3.23
C PHE A 140 11.55 18.10 4.24
N ILE A 141 11.72 18.60 5.47
CA ILE A 141 10.76 18.42 6.57
C ILE A 141 10.39 19.80 7.10
N GLY A 142 9.09 20.10 7.07
CA GLY A 142 8.48 21.32 7.58
C GLY A 142 8.30 21.32 9.08
N SER A 143 7.91 22.48 9.57
CA SER A 143 7.60 22.81 10.95
C SER A 143 6.10 22.56 11.25
N ALA A 144 5.60 23.06 12.37
CA ALA A 144 4.16 23.04 12.65
C ALA A 144 3.44 24.31 12.14
N GLU A 145 4.18 25.20 11.45
CA GLU A 145 3.66 26.39 10.79
C GLU A 145 3.74 26.18 9.27
N GLY A 146 2.97 26.95 8.49
CA GLY A 146 2.99 26.83 7.04
C GLY A 146 4.35 27.18 6.42
N ASP A 147 4.92 26.22 5.69
CA ASP A 147 6.21 26.31 5.03
C ASP A 147 6.10 26.52 3.53
N THR A 148 7.21 26.89 2.90
CA THR A 148 7.32 26.94 1.44
C THR A 148 8.58 26.21 1.00
N PHE A 149 8.37 25.15 0.23
CA PHE A 149 9.41 24.27 -0.29
C PHE A 149 9.69 24.58 -1.75
N THR A 150 10.97 24.47 -2.13
CA THR A 150 11.39 24.52 -3.53
C THR A 150 12.39 23.39 -3.74
N GLY A 151 12.00 22.43 -4.59
CA GLY A 151 12.82 21.28 -4.93
C GLY A 151 13.99 21.61 -5.86
N THR A 152 14.83 20.60 -6.05
CA THR A 152 15.91 20.54 -7.03
C THR A 152 15.47 19.77 -8.27
N ALA A 153 16.32 19.67 -9.28
CA ALA A 153 16.06 18.84 -10.47
C ALA A 153 16.37 17.34 -10.23
N ARG A 154 16.07 16.84 -9.04
CA ARG A 154 16.26 15.44 -8.61
C ARG A 154 14.98 14.98 -7.94
N ASN A 155 14.87 13.67 -7.73
CA ASN A 155 13.71 13.08 -7.07
C ASN A 155 13.75 13.37 -5.56
N ASP A 156 13.07 14.43 -5.15
CA ASP A 156 13.06 14.93 -3.78
C ASP A 156 11.86 14.36 -2.99
N THR A 157 11.93 14.45 -1.67
CA THR A 157 10.85 14.09 -0.75
C THR A 157 10.51 15.29 0.13
N PHE A 158 9.24 15.63 0.23
CA PHE A 158 8.72 16.75 1.01
C PHE A 158 7.71 16.26 2.04
N ASN A 159 7.88 16.70 3.28
CA ASN A 159 6.89 16.54 4.32
C ASN A 159 6.61 17.92 4.92
N GLY A 160 5.39 18.46 4.75
CA GLY A 160 5.02 19.75 5.33
C GLY A 160 4.84 19.71 6.85
N SER A 161 4.61 18.52 7.41
CA SER A 161 4.28 18.33 8.83
C SER A 161 2.94 18.98 9.19
N GLY A 162 2.93 20.20 9.76
CA GLY A 162 1.68 20.86 10.16
C GLY A 162 1.65 22.30 9.69
N GLY A 163 0.46 22.83 9.42
CA GLY A 163 0.31 24.15 8.85
C GLY A 163 -0.37 24.07 7.48
N THR A 164 -0.20 25.12 6.68
CA THR A 164 -0.59 25.11 5.26
C THR A 164 0.67 25.31 4.45
N ASP A 165 1.10 24.25 3.80
CA ASP A 165 2.41 24.10 3.20
C ASP A 165 2.34 24.25 1.68
N ARG A 166 3.36 24.91 1.13
CA ARG A 166 3.46 25.17 -0.31
C ARG A 166 4.65 24.48 -0.94
N ALA A 167 4.42 23.67 -1.97
CA ALA A 167 5.47 23.20 -2.87
C ALA A 167 5.54 24.05 -4.14
N ILE A 168 6.73 24.53 -4.50
CA ILE A 168 6.98 25.24 -5.76
C ILE A 168 7.59 24.28 -6.77
N LEU A 169 6.88 24.07 -7.88
CA LEU A 169 7.29 23.28 -9.03
C LEU A 169 7.58 24.22 -10.22
N ASN A 170 8.82 24.22 -10.71
CA ASN A 170 9.29 25.19 -11.71
C ASN A 170 8.91 24.84 -13.17
N PHE A 171 7.78 24.15 -13.36
CA PHE A 171 7.25 23.78 -14.66
C PHE A 171 5.72 23.93 -14.69
N ALA A 172 5.14 23.90 -15.90
CA ALA A 172 3.70 24.11 -16.10
C ALA A 172 2.90 22.87 -15.66
N PHE A 173 1.69 23.07 -15.11
CA PHE A 173 0.85 21.98 -14.61
C PHE A 173 0.56 20.90 -15.66
N GLY A 174 0.36 21.29 -16.93
CA GLY A 174 0.13 20.33 -18.01
C GLY A 174 1.31 19.41 -18.34
N ALA A 175 2.49 19.66 -17.78
CA ALA A 175 3.66 18.76 -17.87
C ALA A 175 3.79 17.83 -16.65
N ALA A 176 2.90 17.96 -15.65
CA ALA A 176 2.85 17.12 -14.47
C ALA A 176 2.12 15.81 -14.75
N VAL A 177 2.67 14.71 -14.24
CA VAL A 177 1.95 13.45 -14.03
C VAL A 177 1.81 13.27 -12.53
N VAL A 178 0.59 13.33 -12.04
CA VAL A 178 0.25 13.18 -10.62
C VAL A 178 -0.18 11.74 -10.37
N GLY A 179 0.33 11.13 -9.30
CA GLY A 179 -0.09 9.83 -8.81
C GLY A 179 -0.07 9.79 -7.28
N ILE A 180 -0.62 8.72 -6.71
CA ILE A 180 -0.58 8.44 -5.28
C ILE A 180 0.22 7.15 -5.07
N ALA A 181 1.22 7.18 -4.19
CA ALA A 181 2.00 6.02 -3.80
C ALA A 181 1.19 5.11 -2.86
N ALA A 182 1.62 3.85 -2.71
CA ALA A 182 0.93 2.86 -1.88
C ALA A 182 0.81 3.26 -0.41
N ASP A 183 1.70 4.13 0.07
CA ASP A 183 1.72 4.67 1.41
C ASP A 183 0.94 6.00 1.53
N GLY A 184 0.16 6.35 0.51
CA GLY A 184 -0.69 7.54 0.43
C GLY A 184 0.01 8.83 0.05
N ALA A 185 1.33 8.82 -0.20
CA ALA A 185 2.05 10.03 -0.60
C ALA A 185 1.68 10.48 -2.02
N THR A 186 1.56 11.78 -2.22
CA THR A 186 1.39 12.35 -3.57
C THR A 186 2.73 12.31 -4.29
N VAL A 187 2.74 11.79 -5.52
CA VAL A 187 3.92 11.75 -6.38
C VAL A 187 3.66 12.61 -7.61
N ILE A 188 4.53 13.60 -7.85
CA ILE A 188 4.45 14.44 -9.05
C ILE A 188 5.69 14.20 -9.88
N THR A 189 5.51 13.66 -11.08
CA THR A 189 6.57 13.54 -12.08
C THR A 189 6.46 14.67 -13.09
N GLY A 190 7.57 15.36 -13.34
CA GLY A 190 7.68 16.43 -14.33
C GLY A 190 9.04 16.40 -15.05
N PRO A 191 9.38 17.49 -15.77
CA PRO A 191 10.66 17.60 -16.48
C PRO A 191 11.90 17.50 -15.59
N ASP A 192 11.76 17.86 -14.32
CA ASP A 192 12.84 17.97 -13.35
C ASP A 192 13.05 16.70 -12.50
N GLY A 193 12.17 15.70 -12.64
CA GLY A 193 12.24 14.46 -11.85
C GLY A 193 10.87 14.00 -11.36
N SER A 194 10.90 13.07 -10.40
CA SER A 194 9.73 12.56 -9.70
C SER A 194 9.86 12.84 -8.21
N ASP A 195 9.03 13.74 -7.71
CA ASP A 195 9.05 14.19 -6.32
C ASP A 195 7.90 13.55 -5.53
N THR A 196 8.14 13.31 -4.25
CA THR A 196 7.16 12.72 -3.32
C THR A 196 6.77 13.74 -2.25
N PHE A 197 5.48 13.91 -1.98
CA PHE A 197 4.93 14.95 -1.12
C PHE A 197 3.98 14.35 -0.07
N ARG A 198 4.08 14.84 1.17
CA ARG A 198 3.19 14.55 2.29
C ARG A 198 2.84 15.83 3.02
N GLY A 199 1.58 16.00 3.39
CA GLY A 199 1.10 17.20 4.08
C GLY A 199 1.46 18.47 3.30
N ILE A 200 1.12 18.52 2.01
CA ILE A 200 1.29 19.71 1.18
C ILE A 200 -0.07 20.05 0.62
N GLU A 201 -0.56 21.25 0.88
CA GLU A 201 -1.89 21.67 0.46
C GLU A 201 -1.82 22.57 -0.77
N VAL A 202 -0.73 23.34 -0.95
CA VAL A 202 -0.61 24.30 -2.03
C VAL A 202 0.50 23.90 -3.01
N TYR A 203 0.12 23.62 -4.25
CA TYR A 203 1.06 23.29 -5.33
C TYR A 203 1.16 24.44 -6.32
N GLN A 204 2.28 25.16 -6.29
CA GLN A 204 2.55 26.27 -7.19
C GLN A 204 3.36 25.79 -8.40
N PHE A 205 2.68 25.67 -9.55
CA PHE A 205 3.29 25.47 -10.86
C PHE A 205 3.67 26.81 -11.49
N SER A 206 4.41 26.78 -12.60
CA SER A 206 4.85 28.01 -13.28
C SER A 206 3.72 28.79 -13.98
N ASP A 207 2.60 28.12 -14.28
CA ASP A 207 1.45 28.67 -14.99
C ASP A 207 0.16 28.76 -14.15
N ARG A 208 0.12 28.11 -12.99
CA ARG A 208 -1.01 28.18 -12.04
C ARG A 208 -0.65 27.71 -10.63
N THR A 209 -1.52 28.02 -9.69
CA THR A 209 -1.50 27.45 -8.34
C THR A 209 -2.71 26.55 -8.17
N ILE A 210 -2.49 25.37 -7.60
CA ILE A 210 -3.52 24.47 -7.13
C ILE A 210 -3.53 24.55 -5.61
N ASP A 211 -4.71 24.69 -5.01
CA ASP A 211 -4.88 24.92 -3.58
C ASP A 211 -5.91 23.93 -3.02
N ASN A 212 -5.42 22.91 -2.31
CA ASN A 212 -6.26 21.92 -1.63
C ASN A 212 -6.70 22.42 -0.22
N ALA A 213 -6.21 23.58 0.25
CA ALA A 213 -6.57 24.18 1.55
C ALA A 213 -7.75 25.16 1.42
N ASP A 214 -8.74 24.83 0.59
CA ASP A 214 -9.90 25.66 0.27
C ASP A 214 -11.12 25.41 1.19
N GLY A 215 -11.04 24.41 2.07
CA GLY A 215 -12.09 24.01 3.00
C GLY A 215 -12.88 22.76 2.57
N SER A 216 -12.57 22.20 1.41
CA SER A 216 -13.22 21.03 0.81
C SER A 216 -12.27 19.84 0.63
N PRO A 217 -11.64 19.31 1.69
CA PRO A 217 -10.56 18.30 1.60
C PRO A 217 -10.97 16.97 0.95
N LEU A 218 -12.27 16.74 0.71
CA LEU A 218 -12.77 15.55 0.03
C LEU A 218 -12.77 15.67 -1.49
N VAL A 219 -12.59 16.87 -2.04
CA VAL A 219 -12.21 17.08 -3.44
C VAL A 219 -10.74 17.46 -3.43
N ASP A 220 -9.90 16.59 -3.97
CA ASP A 220 -8.47 16.88 -4.09
C ASP A 220 -8.24 17.56 -5.43
N ASP A 221 -8.11 18.90 -5.41
CA ASP A 221 -7.98 19.71 -6.61
C ASP A 221 -6.79 19.30 -7.48
N LEU A 222 -5.66 18.94 -6.88
CA LEU A 222 -4.49 18.45 -7.60
C LEU A 222 -4.82 17.15 -8.34
N PHE A 223 -5.37 16.17 -7.62
CA PHE A 223 -5.81 14.91 -8.22
C PHE A 223 -6.84 15.15 -9.32
N TYR A 224 -7.90 15.90 -9.01
CA TYR A 224 -9.06 16.09 -9.87
C TYR A 224 -8.68 16.78 -11.17
N LEU A 225 -7.96 17.91 -11.09
CA LEU A 225 -7.57 18.67 -12.27
C LEU A 225 -6.49 17.97 -13.09
N SER A 226 -5.63 17.14 -12.47
CA SER A 226 -4.67 16.32 -13.22
C SER A 226 -5.36 15.19 -13.98
N ARG A 227 -6.41 14.61 -13.39
CA ARG A 227 -7.15 13.47 -13.94
C ARG A 227 -8.11 13.92 -15.04
N TYR A 228 -8.68 15.10 -14.87
CA TYR A 228 -9.73 15.69 -15.71
C TYR A 228 -9.22 16.95 -16.40
N GLY A 229 -8.32 16.75 -17.36
CA GLY A 229 -7.68 17.84 -18.10
C GLY A 229 -8.64 18.77 -18.85
N ASP A 230 -9.85 18.31 -19.18
CA ASP A 230 -10.92 19.15 -19.74
C ASP A 230 -11.40 20.21 -18.75
N VAL A 231 -11.55 19.85 -17.47
CA VAL A 231 -11.91 20.78 -16.38
C VAL A 231 -10.77 21.77 -16.14
N ALA A 232 -9.53 21.26 -16.07
CA ALA A 232 -8.34 22.07 -15.89
C ALA A 232 -8.15 23.10 -17.02
N ALA A 233 -8.38 22.69 -18.28
CA ALA A 233 -8.29 23.54 -19.45
C ALA A 233 -9.43 24.57 -19.52
N ALA A 234 -10.63 24.23 -19.05
CA ALA A 234 -11.74 25.16 -18.93
C ALA A 234 -11.54 26.19 -17.79
N GLY A 235 -10.60 25.93 -16.87
CA GLY A 235 -10.36 26.79 -15.71
C GLY A 235 -11.52 26.79 -14.72
N ILE A 236 -12.27 25.68 -14.67
CA ILE A 236 -13.35 25.50 -13.72
C ILE A 236 -12.73 24.95 -12.43
N ASP A 237 -13.16 25.52 -11.31
CA ASP A 237 -12.88 25.08 -9.95
C ASP A 237 -13.33 23.61 -9.74
N ALA A 238 -12.48 22.77 -9.14
CA ALA A 238 -12.71 21.32 -9.09
C ALA A 238 -13.90 20.96 -8.19
N ASP A 239 -13.97 21.59 -7.01
CA ASP A 239 -15.11 21.56 -6.10
C ASP A 239 -16.43 21.85 -6.81
N THR A 240 -16.50 23.00 -7.48
CA THR A 240 -17.67 23.45 -8.23
C THR A 240 -18.01 22.47 -9.34
N HIS A 241 -17.01 22.02 -10.10
CA HIS A 241 -17.22 21.07 -11.18
C HIS A 241 -17.77 19.75 -10.66
N TYR A 242 -17.18 19.20 -9.60
CA TYR A 242 -17.63 17.94 -9.01
C TYR A 242 -19.07 18.04 -8.51
N ALA A 243 -19.38 19.09 -7.76
CA ALA A 243 -20.71 19.33 -7.19
C ALA A 243 -21.80 19.52 -8.26
N GLU A 244 -21.48 20.21 -9.36
CA GLU A 244 -22.45 20.51 -10.41
C GLU A 244 -22.54 19.44 -11.50
N TYR A 245 -21.43 18.79 -11.87
CA TYR A 245 -21.36 17.89 -13.03
C TYR A 245 -20.67 16.57 -12.70
N GLY A 246 -19.49 16.62 -12.09
CA GLY A 246 -18.58 15.49 -11.97
C GLY A 246 -19.20 14.25 -11.34
N PHE A 247 -20.00 14.41 -10.29
CA PHE A 247 -20.65 13.26 -9.65
C PHE A 247 -21.68 12.55 -10.56
N ARG A 248 -22.31 13.29 -11.48
CA ARG A 248 -23.26 12.72 -12.46
C ARG A 248 -22.54 12.09 -13.65
N GLU A 249 -21.33 12.56 -13.91
CA GLU A 249 -20.43 12.04 -14.94
C GLU A 249 -19.62 10.82 -14.43
N GLY A 250 -19.77 10.44 -13.17
CA GLY A 250 -19.03 9.32 -12.57
C GLY A 250 -17.54 9.63 -12.30
N ARG A 251 -17.18 10.92 -12.24
CA ARG A 251 -15.80 11.35 -11.93
C ARG A 251 -15.50 11.16 -10.45
N ASP A 252 -14.29 10.77 -10.11
CA ASP A 252 -13.84 10.56 -8.74
C ASP A 252 -13.23 11.86 -8.18
N PRO A 253 -13.63 12.31 -6.97
CA PRO A 253 -13.18 13.58 -6.40
C PRO A 253 -11.76 13.50 -5.80
N ASN A 254 -11.31 12.29 -5.44
CA ASN A 254 -9.99 12.01 -4.90
C ASN A 254 -9.63 10.53 -5.16
N ALA A 255 -8.42 10.09 -4.77
CA ALA A 255 -7.94 8.73 -5.03
C ALA A 255 -8.60 7.61 -4.18
N PHE A 256 -9.36 7.98 -3.15
CA PHE A 256 -9.92 7.08 -2.14
C PHE A 256 -11.44 6.99 -2.22
N PHE A 257 -12.09 7.87 -2.97
CA PHE A 257 -13.53 7.88 -3.19
C PHE A 257 -13.86 7.52 -4.65
N SER A 258 -14.60 6.43 -4.85
CA SER A 258 -15.11 6.08 -6.18
C SER A 258 -16.56 6.51 -6.32
N THR A 259 -16.85 7.52 -7.14
CA THR A 259 -18.23 7.97 -7.41
C THR A 259 -19.07 6.84 -7.99
N THR A 260 -18.54 6.16 -9.00
CA THR A 260 -19.23 5.06 -9.68
C THR A 260 -19.41 3.84 -8.78
N GLY A 261 -18.34 3.44 -8.07
CA GLY A 261 -18.38 2.32 -7.12
C GLY A 261 -19.33 2.60 -5.96
N TYR A 262 -19.26 3.80 -5.37
CA TYR A 262 -20.12 4.18 -4.25
C TYR A 262 -21.59 4.18 -4.63
N LEU A 263 -21.97 4.75 -5.79
CA LEU A 263 -23.36 4.70 -6.28
C LEU A 263 -23.82 3.28 -6.60
N ALA A 264 -22.91 2.41 -7.04
CA ALA A 264 -23.22 1.02 -7.29
C ALA A 264 -23.49 0.26 -5.99
N ALA A 265 -22.64 0.44 -4.99
CA ALA A 265 -22.79 -0.17 -3.68
C ALA A 265 -23.98 0.40 -2.87
N ASN A 266 -24.38 1.64 -3.18
CA ASN A 266 -25.39 2.40 -2.45
C ASN A 266 -26.54 2.82 -3.37
N SER A 267 -27.30 1.82 -3.83
CA SER A 267 -28.36 2.01 -4.82
C SER A 267 -29.49 2.96 -4.38
N ASP A 268 -29.67 3.14 -3.07
CA ASP A 268 -30.58 4.11 -2.47
C ASP A 268 -30.14 5.56 -2.74
N VAL A 269 -28.84 5.85 -2.58
CA VAL A 269 -28.23 7.16 -2.87
C VAL A 269 -28.37 7.50 -4.35
N ARG A 270 -28.07 6.51 -5.21
CA ARG A 270 -28.25 6.62 -6.66
C ARG A 270 -29.71 6.89 -7.03
N SER A 271 -30.64 6.13 -6.47
CA SER A 271 -32.08 6.27 -6.78
C SER A 271 -32.63 7.63 -6.32
N ALA A 272 -32.10 8.17 -5.23
CA ALA A 272 -32.44 9.50 -4.74
C ALA A 272 -31.78 10.64 -5.55
N GLY A 273 -30.79 10.33 -6.40
CA GLY A 273 -30.04 11.32 -7.18
C GLY A 273 -29.21 12.27 -6.31
N ILE A 274 -28.83 11.83 -5.12
CA ILE A 274 -28.03 12.61 -4.16
C ILE A 274 -26.56 12.57 -4.60
N ASN A 275 -25.84 13.68 -4.41
CA ASN A 275 -24.40 13.69 -4.62
C ASN A 275 -23.73 12.68 -3.67
N PRO A 276 -23.02 11.65 -4.17
CA PRO A 276 -22.48 10.56 -3.36
C PRO A 276 -21.41 11.02 -2.38
N LEU A 277 -20.55 11.98 -2.74
CA LEU A 277 -19.56 12.53 -1.81
C LEU A 277 -20.25 13.29 -0.67
N SER A 278 -21.26 14.11 -0.99
CA SER A 278 -22.05 14.81 0.04
C SER A 278 -22.81 13.84 0.95
N HIS A 279 -23.35 12.75 0.39
CA HIS A 279 -23.99 11.70 1.18
C HIS A 279 -22.99 11.03 2.11
N TYR A 280 -21.82 10.63 1.59
CA TYR A 280 -20.78 10.01 2.38
C TYR A 280 -20.32 10.93 3.52
N ASP A 281 -20.02 12.20 3.21
CA ASP A 281 -19.53 13.18 4.17
C ASP A 281 -20.50 13.40 5.34
N GLN A 282 -21.80 13.43 5.06
CA GLN A 282 -22.83 13.73 6.06
C GLN A 282 -23.34 12.49 6.80
N TYR A 283 -23.47 11.36 6.10
CA TYR A 283 -24.17 10.17 6.58
C TYR A 283 -23.39 8.88 6.36
N GLY A 284 -22.86 8.67 5.15
CA GLY A 284 -22.37 7.37 4.72
C GLY A 284 -21.26 6.79 5.60
N PHE A 285 -20.31 7.62 6.06
CA PHE A 285 -19.25 7.14 6.96
C PHE A 285 -19.80 6.64 8.31
N ARG A 286 -20.89 7.23 8.81
CA ARG A 286 -21.56 6.79 10.06
C ARG A 286 -22.42 5.53 9.85
N GLU A 287 -22.79 5.27 8.61
CA GLU A 287 -23.52 4.08 8.18
C GLU A 287 -22.57 2.93 7.78
N GLY A 288 -21.25 3.12 7.93
CA GLY A 288 -20.23 2.13 7.56
C GLY A 288 -20.12 1.91 6.05
N ARG A 289 -20.44 2.92 5.22
CA ARG A 289 -20.36 2.80 3.76
C ARG A 289 -18.99 3.24 3.29
N ASP A 290 -18.16 2.30 2.84
CA ASP A 290 -16.82 2.60 2.32
C ASP A 290 -16.87 3.54 1.11
N PRO A 291 -16.01 4.58 1.08
CA PRO A 291 -15.99 5.55 0.00
C PRO A 291 -15.42 5.00 -1.31
N GLY A 292 -14.56 3.98 -1.25
CA GLY A 292 -13.86 3.42 -2.39
C GLY A 292 -13.06 2.17 -2.02
N VAL A 293 -12.51 1.47 -3.01
CA VAL A 293 -11.73 0.23 -2.78
C VAL A 293 -10.45 0.47 -1.97
N ASN A 294 -9.89 1.67 -1.98
CA ASN A 294 -8.63 1.99 -1.31
C ASN A 294 -8.81 2.60 0.09
N PHE A 295 -10.02 2.53 0.68
CA PHE A 295 -10.28 3.13 1.99
C PHE A 295 -11.43 2.42 2.72
N ASP A 296 -11.10 1.73 3.81
CA ASP A 296 -12.04 1.10 4.74
C ASP A 296 -12.28 2.01 5.95
N ASN A 297 -13.54 2.38 6.22
CA ASN A 297 -13.83 3.31 7.33
C ASN A 297 -13.50 2.68 8.69
N GLU A 298 -13.91 1.43 8.87
CA GLU A 298 -13.80 0.69 10.11
C GLU A 298 -12.34 0.34 10.44
N ALA A 299 -11.54 -0.09 9.45
CA ALA A 299 -10.11 -0.32 9.63
C ALA A 299 -9.39 0.97 10.01
N TYR A 300 -9.73 2.08 9.34
CA TYR A 300 -9.17 3.38 9.70
C TYR A 300 -9.51 3.75 11.14
N TYR A 301 -10.74 3.52 11.62
CA TYR A 301 -11.09 3.78 13.01
C TYR A 301 -10.39 2.87 14.01
N VAL A 302 -10.20 1.59 13.70
CA VAL A 302 -9.47 0.63 14.55
C VAL A 302 -8.02 1.07 14.71
N ALA A 303 -7.36 1.45 13.61
CA ALA A 303 -5.99 1.97 13.63
C ALA A 303 -5.88 3.35 14.31
N ASN A 304 -6.98 4.13 14.31
CA ASN A 304 -7.02 5.52 14.75
C ASN A 304 -8.15 5.78 15.76
N PRO A 305 -8.03 5.22 16.99
CA PRO A 305 -9.08 5.31 18.00
C PRO A 305 -9.35 6.74 18.48
N ASP A 306 -8.39 7.65 18.31
CA ASP A 306 -8.55 9.09 18.55
C ASP A 306 -9.58 9.72 17.60
N VAL A 307 -9.52 9.37 16.31
CA VAL A 307 -10.45 9.84 15.27
C VAL A 307 -11.85 9.29 15.52
N GLN A 308 -11.94 8.00 15.89
CA GLN A 308 -13.20 7.35 16.24
C GLN A 308 -13.83 7.99 17.49
N ALA A 309 -13.04 8.20 18.55
CA ALA A 309 -13.52 8.79 19.80
C ALA A 309 -14.02 10.24 19.60
N ALA A 310 -13.40 10.99 18.70
CA ALA A 310 -13.84 12.33 18.31
C ALA A 310 -15.06 12.31 17.37
N GLY A 311 -15.44 11.15 16.82
CA GLY A 311 -16.57 11.00 15.89
C GLY A 311 -16.36 11.74 14.57
N LEU A 312 -15.09 11.88 14.16
CA LEU A 312 -14.70 12.56 12.92
C LEU A 312 -14.94 11.64 11.72
N ASN A 313 -15.20 12.24 10.55
CA ASN A 313 -15.25 11.51 9.29
C ASN A 313 -13.85 10.98 8.96
N PRO A 314 -13.68 9.67 8.71
CA PRO A 314 -12.37 9.03 8.61
C PRO A 314 -11.63 9.44 7.34
N LEU A 315 -12.29 9.44 6.17
CA LEU A 315 -11.66 9.89 4.93
C LEU A 315 -11.36 11.39 4.98
N ARG A 316 -12.25 12.21 5.53
CA ARG A 316 -11.99 13.65 5.69
C ARG A 316 -10.75 13.87 6.56
N HIS A 317 -10.68 13.20 7.71
CA HIS A 317 -9.51 13.26 8.59
C HIS A 317 -8.25 12.79 7.87
N TYR A 318 -8.33 11.71 7.11
CA TYR A 318 -7.18 11.19 6.37
C TYR A 318 -6.64 12.17 5.34
N MET A 319 -7.52 12.77 4.54
CA MET A 319 -7.16 13.76 3.51
C MET A 319 -6.60 15.04 4.13
N GLU A 320 -7.17 15.49 5.26
CA GLU A 320 -6.79 16.77 5.91
C GLU A 320 -5.55 16.64 6.80
N TYR A 321 -5.33 15.50 7.45
CA TYR A 321 -4.26 15.30 8.43
C TYR A 321 -3.53 13.97 8.26
N GLY A 322 -4.26 12.88 8.03
CA GLY A 322 -3.71 11.52 8.10
C GLY A 322 -2.55 11.25 7.14
N GLN A 323 -2.56 11.80 5.92
CA GLN A 323 -1.45 11.64 4.97
C GLN A 323 -0.14 12.29 5.47
N GLY A 324 -0.24 13.48 6.08
CA GLY A 324 0.89 14.21 6.68
C GLY A 324 1.38 13.56 7.97
N GLU A 325 0.46 13.01 8.76
CA GLU A 325 0.78 12.23 9.97
C GLU A 325 1.34 10.82 9.65
N GLY A 326 1.37 10.42 8.38
CA GLY A 326 1.84 9.10 7.96
C GLY A 326 0.91 7.95 8.33
N ARG A 327 -0.37 8.23 8.62
CA ARG A 327 -1.41 7.21 8.82
C ARG A 327 -1.62 6.46 7.51
N SER A 328 -2.04 5.20 7.61
CA SER A 328 -2.34 4.37 6.44
C SER A 328 -3.83 4.43 6.09
N ALA A 329 -4.12 4.32 4.80
CA ALA A 329 -5.44 3.97 4.30
C ALA A 329 -5.42 2.49 3.92
N ASP A 330 -6.38 1.73 4.42
CA ASP A 330 -6.49 0.30 4.15
C ASP A 330 -7.54 0.06 3.06
N GLU A 331 -7.35 -0.98 2.24
CA GLU A 331 -8.32 -1.35 1.22
C GLU A 331 -9.65 -1.76 1.87
N ALA A 332 -10.76 -1.35 1.25
CA ALA A 332 -12.10 -1.68 1.71
C ALA A 332 -12.29 -3.19 1.74
N VAL A 333 -12.68 -3.72 2.89
CA VAL A 333 -13.01 -5.14 3.06
C VAL A 333 -14.50 -5.39 2.90
N GLY A 334 -15.29 -4.31 2.80
CA GLY A 334 -16.73 -4.33 2.60
C GLY A 334 -17.50 -4.54 3.91
N ARG A 335 -18.82 -4.34 3.86
CA ARG A 335 -19.63 -4.29 5.08
C ARG A 335 -19.93 -5.68 5.61
N VAL A 336 -19.70 -5.85 6.91
CA VAL A 336 -20.09 -7.01 7.72
C VAL A 336 -21.54 -7.49 7.44
N ALA A 337 -22.46 -6.54 7.33
CA ALA A 337 -23.88 -6.81 7.12
C ALA A 337 -24.16 -7.54 5.79
N ASP A 338 -23.36 -7.28 4.75
CA ASP A 338 -23.61 -7.74 3.38
C ASP A 338 -23.09 -9.19 3.15
N LEU A 339 -22.02 -9.59 3.86
CA LEU A 339 -21.43 -10.93 3.78
C LEU A 339 -22.34 -12.07 4.27
N SER A 340 -23.14 -11.81 5.30
CA SER A 340 -23.98 -12.83 5.95
C SER A 340 -25.15 -13.29 5.06
N ALA A 341 -25.71 -12.38 4.25
CA ALA A 341 -26.87 -12.65 3.41
C ALA A 341 -26.52 -13.43 2.14
N ALA A 342 -25.29 -13.29 1.63
CA ALA A 342 -24.87 -13.87 0.36
C ALA A 342 -23.84 -15.02 0.51
N GLN A 343 -23.82 -15.68 1.67
CA GLN A 343 -22.95 -16.83 1.94
C GLN A 343 -21.47 -16.53 1.67
N GLY A 344 -20.98 -15.37 2.14
CA GLY A 344 -19.58 -14.95 1.98
C GLY A 344 -19.25 -14.16 0.73
N PHE A 345 -20.23 -13.90 -0.14
CA PHE A 345 -20.04 -12.92 -1.22
C PHE A 345 -20.27 -11.51 -0.66
N ASP A 346 -19.30 -10.63 -0.83
CA ASP A 346 -19.43 -9.22 -0.47
C ASP A 346 -19.71 -8.40 -1.73
N ALA A 347 -20.97 -8.01 -1.89
CA ALA A 347 -21.38 -7.26 -3.06
C ALA A 347 -20.82 -5.83 -3.09
N ALA A 348 -20.61 -5.21 -1.92
CA ALA A 348 -20.06 -3.86 -1.83
C ALA A 348 -18.59 -3.89 -2.22
N PHE A 349 -17.79 -4.78 -1.62
CA PHE A 349 -16.41 -5.06 -2.01
C PHE A 349 -16.29 -5.33 -3.52
N TYR A 350 -17.14 -6.24 -4.02
CA TYR A 350 -17.10 -6.64 -5.41
C TYR A 350 -17.39 -5.46 -6.36
N LEU A 351 -18.36 -4.60 -6.05
CA LEU A 351 -18.67 -3.43 -6.86
C LEU A 351 -17.61 -2.33 -6.74
N LEU A 352 -17.04 -2.12 -5.55
CA LEU A 352 -15.98 -1.13 -5.33
C LEU A 352 -14.68 -1.51 -6.06
N GLY A 353 -14.30 -2.79 -6.03
CA GLY A 353 -13.08 -3.28 -6.68
C GLY A 353 -13.23 -3.55 -8.18
N ASN A 354 -14.45 -3.68 -8.70
CA ASN A 354 -14.72 -4.00 -10.11
C ASN A 354 -15.58 -2.93 -10.77
N LEU A 355 -14.96 -1.79 -11.11
CA LEU A 355 -15.67 -0.63 -11.65
C LEU A 355 -16.41 -0.92 -12.95
N ASP A 356 -15.92 -1.83 -13.79
CA ASP A 356 -16.63 -2.27 -14.98
C ASP A 356 -17.97 -2.95 -14.66
N VAL A 357 -18.02 -3.72 -13.57
CA VAL A 357 -19.25 -4.33 -13.06
C VAL A 357 -20.14 -3.28 -12.40
N ALA A 358 -19.57 -2.33 -11.67
CA ALA A 358 -20.30 -1.22 -11.05
C ALA A 358 -21.01 -0.35 -12.11
N GLU A 359 -20.32 0.01 -13.18
CA GLU A 359 -20.88 0.73 -14.32
C GLU A 359 -22.05 -0.05 -14.95
N ALA A 360 -21.84 -1.34 -15.21
CA ALA A 360 -22.88 -2.20 -15.78
C ALA A 360 -24.10 -2.35 -14.87
N ALA A 361 -23.90 -2.49 -13.55
CA ALA A 361 -24.96 -2.57 -12.56
C ALA A 361 -25.77 -1.26 -12.51
N ASN A 362 -25.07 -0.12 -12.43
CA ASN A 362 -25.68 1.20 -12.44
C ASN A 362 -26.52 1.43 -13.71
N ALA A 363 -26.00 1.04 -14.88
CA ALA A 363 -26.70 1.18 -16.15
C ALA A 363 -27.92 0.24 -16.28
N ALA A 364 -27.83 -0.99 -15.76
CA ALA A 364 -28.93 -1.95 -15.80
C ALA A 364 -30.14 -1.47 -14.98
N GLY A 365 -29.89 -0.76 -13.88
CA GLY A 365 -30.93 -0.37 -12.93
C GLY A 365 -31.42 -1.55 -12.09
N GLY A 366 -32.07 -1.25 -10.96
CA GLY A 366 -32.56 -2.27 -10.03
C GLY A 366 -31.57 -2.60 -8.91
N ASP A 367 -31.56 -3.87 -8.49
CA ASP A 367 -30.76 -4.38 -7.38
C ASP A 367 -29.32 -4.68 -7.84
N ASN A 368 -28.41 -3.75 -7.52
CA ASN A 368 -27.01 -3.84 -7.89
C ASN A 368 -26.28 -4.98 -7.15
N PHE A 369 -26.71 -5.37 -5.95
CA PHE A 369 -26.09 -6.47 -5.21
C PHE A 369 -26.46 -7.82 -5.83
N ALA A 370 -27.73 -7.99 -6.22
CA ALA A 370 -28.14 -9.15 -6.99
C ALA A 370 -27.43 -9.22 -8.35
N PHE A 371 -27.21 -8.07 -9.01
CA PHE A 371 -26.44 -7.98 -10.24
C PHE A 371 -24.99 -8.44 -10.04
N ALA A 372 -24.30 -7.92 -9.02
CA ALA A 372 -22.92 -8.28 -8.68
C ALA A 372 -22.77 -9.79 -8.41
N LEU A 373 -23.67 -10.37 -7.61
CA LEU A 373 -23.66 -11.80 -7.33
C LEU A 373 -23.91 -12.63 -8.59
N ASN A 374 -24.81 -12.19 -9.48
CA ASN A 374 -25.03 -12.88 -10.76
C ASN A 374 -23.78 -12.80 -11.65
N HIS A 375 -23.15 -11.63 -11.71
CA HIS A 375 -21.91 -11.43 -12.45
C HIS A 375 -20.80 -12.36 -11.95
N TYR A 376 -20.56 -12.40 -10.64
CA TYR A 376 -19.55 -13.28 -10.04
C TYR A 376 -19.79 -14.75 -10.41
N ASN A 377 -21.02 -15.24 -10.22
CA ASN A 377 -21.38 -16.62 -10.52
C ASN A 377 -21.24 -16.99 -12.01
N ARG A 378 -21.47 -16.04 -12.91
CA ARG A 378 -21.50 -16.30 -14.36
C ARG A 378 -20.15 -16.04 -15.05
N TYR A 379 -19.42 -15.04 -14.59
CA TYR A 379 -18.21 -14.53 -15.22
C TYR A 379 -17.06 -14.43 -14.21
N GLY A 380 -17.28 -13.83 -13.04
CA GLY A 380 -16.23 -13.54 -12.07
C GLY A 380 -15.39 -14.76 -11.67
N ILE A 381 -16.01 -15.93 -11.47
CA ILE A 381 -15.28 -17.17 -11.14
C ILE A 381 -14.31 -17.59 -12.27
N ALA A 382 -14.73 -17.43 -13.53
CA ALA A 382 -13.90 -17.78 -14.68
C ALA A 382 -12.81 -16.74 -14.95
N GLU A 383 -13.07 -15.50 -14.55
CA GLU A 383 -12.15 -14.36 -14.63
C GLU A 383 -11.18 -14.27 -13.44
N GLY A 384 -11.35 -15.13 -12.43
CA GLY A 384 -10.51 -15.13 -11.23
C GLY A 384 -10.78 -13.97 -10.27
N ARG A 385 -11.95 -13.32 -10.36
CA ARG A 385 -12.27 -12.16 -9.52
C ARG A 385 -12.66 -12.60 -8.12
N ASP A 386 -12.11 -11.95 -7.10
CA ASP A 386 -12.35 -12.33 -5.71
C ASP A 386 -13.70 -11.81 -5.18
N PRO A 387 -14.46 -12.63 -4.44
CA PRO A 387 -15.79 -12.29 -3.95
C PRO A 387 -15.79 -11.49 -2.64
N ASN A 388 -14.66 -11.41 -1.96
CA ASN A 388 -14.41 -10.66 -0.73
C ASN A 388 -12.89 -10.50 -0.56
N ALA A 389 -12.45 -9.71 0.42
CA ALA A 389 -11.02 -9.40 0.60
C ALA A 389 -10.11 -10.57 1.01
N VAL A 390 -10.66 -11.74 1.36
CA VAL A 390 -9.88 -12.86 1.92
C VAL A 390 -9.88 -14.08 1.00
N PHE A 391 -10.90 -14.26 0.16
CA PHE A 391 -11.05 -15.44 -0.68
C PHE A 391 -10.36 -15.26 -2.03
N ASP A 392 -9.30 -16.04 -2.27
CA ASP A 392 -8.57 -16.07 -3.54
C ASP A 392 -9.23 -17.10 -4.48
N THR A 393 -9.99 -16.62 -5.46
CA THR A 393 -10.79 -17.46 -6.35
C THR A 393 -9.92 -18.34 -7.24
N ASP A 394 -8.85 -17.77 -7.80
CA ASP A 394 -7.96 -18.50 -8.71
C ASP A 394 -7.04 -19.43 -7.95
N GLY A 395 -6.47 -18.98 -6.82
CA GLY A 395 -5.68 -19.79 -5.92
C GLY A 395 -6.46 -20.99 -5.39
N TYR A 396 -7.69 -20.79 -4.92
CA TYR A 396 -8.53 -21.88 -4.42
C TYR A 396 -8.82 -22.93 -5.50
N ARG A 397 -9.15 -22.48 -6.72
CA ARG A 397 -9.39 -23.39 -7.86
C ARG A 397 -8.13 -24.14 -8.29
N ALA A 398 -6.96 -23.50 -8.19
CA ALA A 398 -5.69 -24.11 -8.52
C ALA A 398 -5.22 -25.11 -7.46
N ALA A 399 -5.41 -24.80 -6.17
CA ALA A 399 -5.02 -25.65 -5.06
C ALA A 399 -5.92 -26.88 -4.92
N TYR A 400 -7.23 -26.73 -5.15
CA TYR A 400 -8.23 -27.75 -4.91
C TYR A 400 -8.84 -28.29 -6.20
N HIS A 401 -8.05 -29.12 -6.89
CA HIS A 401 -8.39 -29.70 -8.19
C HIS A 401 -9.68 -30.52 -8.20
N ASP A 402 -10.08 -31.11 -7.08
CA ASP A 402 -11.35 -31.83 -6.94
C ASP A 402 -12.56 -30.89 -7.08
N VAL A 403 -12.48 -29.70 -6.46
CA VAL A 403 -13.50 -28.65 -6.58
C VAL A 403 -13.56 -28.13 -8.01
N GLN A 404 -12.39 -27.89 -8.60
CA GLN A 404 -12.26 -27.44 -10.00
C GLN A 404 -12.84 -28.48 -10.98
N ALA A 405 -12.49 -29.75 -10.82
CA ALA A 405 -12.95 -30.84 -11.68
C ALA A 405 -14.45 -31.09 -11.56
N ALA A 406 -15.02 -30.90 -10.36
CA ALA A 406 -16.46 -30.99 -10.13
C ALA A 406 -17.23 -29.77 -10.67
N GLY A 407 -16.55 -28.69 -11.08
CA GLY A 407 -17.18 -27.46 -11.56
C GLY A 407 -18.03 -26.77 -10.50
N ILE A 408 -17.69 -26.95 -9.22
CA ILE A 408 -18.41 -26.35 -8.09
C ILE A 408 -17.92 -24.91 -7.92
N ASN A 409 -18.84 -23.99 -7.61
CA ASN A 409 -18.48 -22.63 -7.22
C ASN A 409 -17.51 -22.66 -6.01
N PRO A 410 -16.30 -22.08 -6.11
CA PRO A 410 -15.24 -22.24 -5.12
C PRO A 410 -15.60 -21.60 -3.77
N LEU A 411 -16.15 -20.38 -3.77
CA LEU A 411 -16.61 -19.72 -2.54
C LEU A 411 -17.70 -20.55 -1.84
N LYS A 412 -18.68 -21.02 -2.62
CA LYS A 412 -19.76 -21.86 -2.09
C LYS A 412 -19.22 -23.16 -1.51
N HIS A 413 -18.24 -23.79 -2.18
CA HIS A 413 -17.59 -24.97 -1.67
C HIS A 413 -16.89 -24.69 -0.33
N TYR A 414 -16.08 -23.64 -0.24
CA TYR A 414 -15.38 -23.30 1.00
C TYR A 414 -16.34 -23.07 2.16
N VAL A 415 -17.36 -22.23 1.95
CA VAL A 415 -18.33 -21.88 2.98
C VAL A 415 -19.13 -23.11 3.43
N GLN A 416 -19.51 -23.98 2.50
CA GLN A 416 -20.31 -25.15 2.82
C GLN A 416 -19.52 -26.35 3.32
N TYR A 417 -18.28 -26.56 2.88
CA TYR A 417 -17.49 -27.77 3.14
C TYR A 417 -16.04 -27.45 3.47
N GLY A 418 -15.35 -26.66 2.64
CA GLY A 418 -13.89 -26.46 2.71
C GLY A 418 -13.39 -26.00 4.08
N ALA A 419 -14.09 -25.09 4.75
CA ALA A 419 -13.73 -24.67 6.10
C ALA A 419 -13.73 -25.82 7.14
N ARG A 420 -14.69 -26.75 7.04
CA ARG A 420 -14.76 -27.93 7.93
C ARG A 420 -13.75 -28.99 7.55
N GLU A 421 -13.35 -29.01 6.28
CA GLU A 421 -12.25 -29.83 5.78
C GLU A 421 -10.88 -29.22 6.12
N GLY A 422 -10.80 -28.01 6.70
CA GLY A 422 -9.53 -27.35 6.99
C GLY A 422 -8.78 -26.90 5.73
N ARG A 423 -9.50 -26.68 4.62
CA ARG A 423 -8.95 -26.02 3.42
C ARG A 423 -8.86 -24.53 3.66
N ASP A 424 -7.95 -23.86 2.97
CA ASP A 424 -7.69 -22.43 3.11
C ASP A 424 -8.38 -21.63 1.99
N PRO A 425 -9.01 -20.48 2.30
CA PRO A 425 -9.65 -19.65 1.30
C PRO A 425 -8.64 -18.83 0.48
N SER A 426 -7.43 -18.62 1.01
CA SER A 426 -6.29 -17.97 0.35
C SER A 426 -4.98 -18.35 1.06
N ILE A 427 -3.84 -18.03 0.44
CA ILE A 427 -2.51 -18.24 1.05
C ILE A 427 -2.23 -17.35 2.28
N GLU A 428 -3.03 -16.31 2.48
CA GLU A 428 -2.89 -15.37 3.59
C GLU A 428 -3.84 -15.73 4.76
N PHE A 429 -4.64 -16.80 4.63
CA PHE A 429 -5.56 -17.26 5.66
C PHE A 429 -5.45 -18.77 5.92
N ASP A 430 -4.92 -19.16 7.06
CA ASP A 430 -4.89 -20.57 7.51
C ASP A 430 -6.13 -20.86 8.36
N THR A 431 -7.03 -21.67 7.82
CA THR A 431 -8.30 -22.06 8.43
C THR A 431 -8.10 -22.82 9.74
N THR A 432 -7.11 -23.70 9.78
CA THR A 432 -6.86 -24.55 10.96
C THR A 432 -6.17 -23.76 12.05
N ALA A 433 -5.15 -22.96 11.72
CA ALA A 433 -4.45 -22.11 12.66
C ALA A 433 -5.35 -21.00 13.20
N TYR A 434 -6.20 -20.40 12.36
CA TYR A 434 -7.17 -19.39 12.79
C TYR A 434 -8.12 -19.96 13.86
N LEU A 435 -8.70 -21.14 13.64
CA LEU A 435 -9.56 -21.79 14.63
C LEU A 435 -8.80 -22.21 15.90
N ALA A 436 -7.52 -22.61 15.75
CA ALA A 436 -6.68 -22.95 16.89
C ALA A 436 -6.33 -21.74 17.77
N ALA A 437 -6.15 -20.56 17.17
CA ALA A 437 -5.94 -19.30 17.87
C ALA A 437 -7.25 -18.74 18.47
N ASN A 438 -8.37 -18.94 17.79
CA ASN A 438 -9.68 -18.37 18.12
C ASN A 438 -10.65 -19.44 18.60
N ARG A 439 -10.43 -19.93 19.84
CA ARG A 439 -11.20 -21.05 20.41
C ARG A 439 -12.68 -20.77 20.60
N ASP A 440 -13.05 -19.50 20.77
CA ASP A 440 -14.43 -19.03 20.80
C ASP A 440 -15.13 -19.26 19.45
N VAL A 441 -14.46 -18.93 18.34
CA VAL A 441 -14.96 -19.16 16.97
C VAL A 441 -15.11 -20.65 16.70
N GLN A 442 -14.09 -21.44 17.08
CA GLN A 442 -14.11 -22.90 16.96
C GLN A 442 -15.26 -23.52 17.78
N ALA A 443 -15.42 -23.12 19.03
CA ALA A 443 -16.46 -23.64 19.92
C ALA A 443 -17.87 -23.29 19.44
N ALA A 444 -18.04 -22.10 18.84
CA ALA A 444 -19.30 -21.68 18.23
C ALA A 444 -19.57 -22.37 16.87
N GLY A 445 -18.59 -23.06 16.29
CA GLY A 445 -18.72 -23.73 14.99
C GLY A 445 -18.92 -22.76 13.82
N LEU A 446 -18.42 -21.52 13.97
CA LEU A 446 -18.53 -20.50 12.93
C LEU A 446 -17.54 -20.79 11.79
N ASN A 447 -17.89 -20.39 10.58
CA ASN A 447 -16.95 -20.43 9.46
C ASN A 447 -15.83 -19.39 9.73
N PRO A 448 -14.55 -19.78 9.73
CA PRO A 448 -13.45 -18.92 10.17
C PRO A 448 -13.21 -17.73 9.24
N MET A 449 -13.25 -17.91 7.91
CA MET A 449 -13.15 -16.79 6.98
C MET A 449 -14.32 -15.81 7.15
N LEU A 450 -15.57 -16.31 7.24
CA LEU A 450 -16.72 -15.43 7.46
C LEU A 450 -16.61 -14.68 8.77
N HIS A 451 -16.20 -15.34 9.85
CA HIS A 451 -15.95 -14.67 11.12
C HIS A 451 -14.84 -13.62 11.00
N TYR A 452 -13.75 -13.94 10.32
CA TYR A 452 -12.63 -13.04 10.18
C TYR A 452 -12.98 -11.76 9.41
N VAL A 453 -13.58 -11.90 8.23
CA VAL A 453 -14.00 -10.74 7.42
C VAL A 453 -15.07 -9.92 8.15
N GLN A 454 -15.95 -10.56 8.93
CA GLN A 454 -17.02 -9.86 9.66
C GLN A 454 -16.58 -9.18 10.96
N TYR A 455 -15.63 -9.76 11.68
CA TYR A 455 -15.28 -9.32 13.02
C TYR A 455 -13.79 -9.38 13.26
N GLY A 456 -13.15 -10.48 12.88
CA GLY A 456 -11.75 -10.72 13.24
C GLY A 456 -10.78 -9.65 12.73
N LEU A 457 -11.02 -9.07 11.55
CA LEU A 457 -10.24 -7.96 11.02
C LEU A 457 -10.26 -6.74 11.96
N TYR A 458 -11.43 -6.44 12.54
CA TYR A 458 -11.64 -5.30 13.43
C TYR A 458 -11.37 -5.61 14.92
N GLU A 459 -11.08 -6.87 15.25
CA GLU A 459 -10.77 -7.37 16.60
C GLU A 459 -9.27 -7.67 16.78
N ASP A 460 -8.40 -7.16 15.89
CA ASP A 460 -6.95 -7.44 15.86
C ASP A 460 -6.61 -8.94 15.79
N ARG A 461 -7.52 -9.77 15.27
CA ARG A 461 -7.25 -11.20 15.09
C ARG A 461 -6.43 -11.36 13.80
N LEU A 462 -5.42 -12.22 13.83
CA LEU A 462 -4.62 -12.51 12.64
C LEU A 462 -5.22 -13.66 11.83
N PRO A 463 -5.17 -13.61 10.47
CA PRO A 463 -5.67 -14.67 9.59
C PRO A 463 -4.76 -15.91 9.58
N GLN A 464 -3.56 -15.82 10.18
CA GLN A 464 -2.58 -16.90 10.34
C GLN A 464 -2.01 -17.48 9.03
N GLY A 465 -2.08 -16.74 7.92
CA GLY A 465 -1.55 -17.20 6.63
C GLY A 465 -0.08 -17.62 6.67
N ASP A 466 0.24 -18.72 5.99
CA ASP A 466 1.57 -19.32 5.96
C ASP A 466 2.21 -19.32 4.56
N ALA A 467 1.66 -18.53 3.62
CA ALA A 467 2.06 -18.47 2.22
C ALA A 467 1.72 -19.72 1.39
N SER A 468 0.92 -20.63 1.92
CA SER A 468 0.53 -21.85 1.23
C SER A 468 -0.97 -22.11 1.37
N PHE A 469 -1.52 -22.93 0.48
CA PHE A 469 -2.84 -23.50 0.68
C PHE A 469 -2.68 -24.82 1.43
N GLY A 470 -3.30 -24.92 2.60
CA GLY A 470 -3.41 -26.16 3.35
C GLY A 470 -4.09 -27.24 2.52
N ALA A 471 -3.57 -28.47 2.60
CA ALA A 471 -4.09 -29.59 1.82
C ALA A 471 -5.55 -29.98 2.18
N GLY A 472 -6.05 -29.53 3.34
CA GLY A 472 -7.29 -29.99 3.94
C GLY A 472 -7.23 -31.46 4.36
N VAL A 473 -8.24 -31.89 5.10
CA VAL A 473 -8.52 -33.30 5.38
C VAL A 473 -9.33 -33.81 4.20
N VAL A 474 -8.67 -34.54 3.30
CA VAL A 474 -9.32 -35.14 2.12
C VAL A 474 -10.48 -36.02 2.59
N GLY A 475 -11.71 -35.63 2.24
CA GLY A 475 -12.94 -36.37 2.50
C GLY A 475 -13.28 -37.36 1.41
#